data_AF-A0AAI9W8B4-F1
#
_entry.id   AF-A0AAI9W8B4-F1
#
_cell.length_a   1.000
_cell.length_b   1.000
_cell.length_c   1.000
_cell.angle_alpha   90.00
_cell.angle_beta   90.00
_cell.angle_gamma   90.00
#
_symmetry.space_group_name_H-M   'P 1'
#
loop_
_entity.id
_entity.type
_entity.pdbx_description
1 polymer ?
#
loop_
_entity_poly.entity_id
_entity_poly.type
_entity_poly.pdbx_seq_one_letter_code
_entity_poly.pdbx_strand_id
1 'polypeptide(L)'
;MEQKLGFLRKYKRNAQLISCHEINKLDSGKIPNSWYELFQEENVDKRVESILSIWKEQVGVELRNTITYLSRHLEEVELMNTNGRYSILYTIKTDNGEILYYEGGNPKDEFNNEELEKSWDKIPSTIRNFYRTVHNGFYFYASQSMGLVPLENVTFFDDDEWGIIEELEEPLQIDLQTTFGFFKSGMGGYVAVDYKNSNNDNATLWWTNKEPRYNMNFWDIVDEWIVIGFEV
;
A
#
# COMPACT_ATOMS: atom_id res chain seq x y z
N MET A 1 18.42 14.84 7.88
CA MET A 1 17.18 15.46 7.36
C MET A 1 17.33 15.97 5.92
N GLU A 2 18.31 16.81 5.58
CA GLU A 2 18.47 17.34 4.21
C GLU A 2 18.72 16.27 3.14
N GLN A 3 19.54 15.25 3.41
CA GLN A 3 19.80 14.16 2.47
C GLN A 3 18.52 13.33 2.18
N LYS A 4 17.72 13.04 3.21
CA LYS A 4 16.41 12.35 3.10
C LYS A 4 15.45 13.18 2.25
N LEU A 5 15.23 14.45 2.60
CA LEU A 5 14.37 15.35 1.79
C LEU A 5 14.88 15.51 0.35
N GLY A 6 16.20 15.56 0.15
CA GLY A 6 16.82 15.59 -1.17
C GLY A 6 16.50 14.34 -1.99
N PHE A 7 16.51 13.15 -1.38
CA PHE A 7 16.06 11.91 -2.02
C PHE A 7 14.57 11.97 -2.36
N LEU A 8 13.70 12.29 -1.39
CA LEU A 8 12.25 12.31 -1.58
C LEU A 8 11.84 13.23 -2.73
N ARG A 9 12.46 14.42 -2.80
CA ARG A 9 12.17 15.43 -3.83
C ARG A 9 12.63 15.05 -5.24
N LYS A 10 13.43 13.99 -5.42
CA LYS A 10 13.70 13.41 -6.74
C LYS A 10 12.44 12.79 -7.36
N TYR A 11 11.55 12.25 -6.52
CA TYR A 11 10.33 11.56 -6.96
C TYR A 11 9.08 12.42 -6.75
N LYS A 12 8.97 13.14 -5.63
CA LYS A 12 7.89 14.09 -5.35
C LYS A 12 8.45 15.47 -5.01
N ARG A 13 8.58 16.34 -6.02
CA ARG A 13 9.29 17.64 -5.93
C ARG A 13 8.89 18.52 -4.74
N ASN A 14 7.62 18.48 -4.34
CA ASN A 14 7.07 19.31 -3.26
C ASN A 14 6.93 18.55 -1.93
N ALA A 15 7.60 17.41 -1.77
CA ALA A 15 7.60 16.66 -0.51
C ALA A 15 8.15 17.50 0.65
N GLN A 16 7.41 17.47 1.75
CA GLN A 16 7.73 18.12 3.02
C GLN A 16 7.46 17.14 4.15
N LEU A 17 8.37 17.09 5.14
CA LEU A 17 8.16 16.34 6.37
C LEU A 17 7.61 17.30 7.42
N ILE A 18 6.55 16.89 8.11
CA ILE A 18 5.84 17.69 9.11
C ILE A 18 6.38 17.30 10.48
N SER A 19 6.87 18.29 11.23
CA SER A 19 7.33 18.05 12.60
C SER A 19 6.16 17.92 13.57
N CYS A 20 6.39 17.27 14.72
CA CYS A 20 5.40 17.16 15.79
C CYS A 20 4.89 18.53 16.28
N HIS A 21 5.73 19.58 16.25
CA HIS A 21 5.35 20.94 16.64
C HIS A 21 4.41 21.62 15.63
N GLU A 22 4.29 21.07 14.42
CA GLU A 22 3.43 21.58 13.35
C GLU A 22 2.11 20.82 13.24
N ILE A 23 1.97 19.67 13.91
CA ILE A 23 0.77 18.84 13.84
C ILE A 23 -0.49 19.60 14.28
N ASN A 24 -0.36 20.43 15.32
CA ASN A 24 -1.46 21.24 15.86
C ASN A 24 -1.90 22.38 14.92
N LYS A 25 -1.14 22.64 13.84
CA LYS A 25 -1.49 23.61 12.81
C LYS A 25 -2.26 22.97 11.65
N LEU A 26 -2.37 21.65 11.62
CA LEU A 26 -3.14 20.94 10.61
C LEU A 26 -4.63 21.12 10.85
N ASP A 27 -5.39 21.24 9.77
CA ASP A 27 -6.85 21.28 9.86
C ASP A 27 -7.37 19.97 10.46
N SER A 28 -8.11 20.08 11.57
CA SER A 28 -8.77 18.95 12.21
C SER A 28 -9.69 18.26 11.20
N GLY A 29 -9.38 17.00 10.85
CA GLY A 29 -10.15 16.22 9.89
C GLY A 29 -9.39 15.78 8.65
N LYS A 30 -8.26 16.44 8.31
CA LYS A 30 -7.46 16.06 7.12
C LYS A 30 -6.72 14.73 7.27
N ILE A 31 -6.43 14.30 8.49
CA ILE A 31 -5.82 13.00 8.78
C ILE A 31 -6.67 12.23 9.82
N PRO A 32 -6.48 10.90 9.98
CA PRO A 32 -7.10 10.14 11.05
C PRO A 32 -6.68 10.65 12.42
N ASN A 33 -7.56 10.53 13.42
CA ASN A 33 -7.23 10.93 14.79
C ASN A 33 -6.05 10.11 15.34
N SER A 34 -5.98 8.82 14.99
CA SER A 34 -4.86 7.95 15.33
C SER A 34 -3.52 8.48 14.81
N TRP A 35 -3.49 9.07 13.62
CA TRP A 35 -2.27 9.69 13.08
C TRP A 35 -1.95 11.00 13.80
N TYR A 36 -2.97 11.80 14.12
CA TYR A 36 -2.78 13.05 14.85
C TYR A 36 -2.13 12.79 16.22
N GLU A 37 -2.65 11.82 16.97
CA GLU A 37 -2.08 11.38 18.27
C GLU A 37 -0.67 10.82 18.10
N LEU A 38 -0.45 9.96 17.10
CA LEU A 38 0.85 9.37 16.82
C LEU A 38 1.92 10.43 16.55
N PHE A 39 1.62 11.43 15.72
CA PHE A 39 2.60 12.45 15.33
C PHE A 39 2.72 13.63 16.30
N GLN A 40 1.96 13.64 17.39
CA GLN A 40 2.26 14.49 18.55
C GLN A 40 3.41 13.93 19.40
N GLU A 41 3.66 12.63 19.36
CA GLU A 41 4.74 12.00 20.11
C GLU A 41 6.09 12.36 19.49
N GLU A 42 7.01 12.89 20.30
CA GLU A 42 8.36 13.29 19.89
C GLU A 42 9.32 12.10 19.85
N ASN A 43 9.11 11.12 20.72
CA ASN A 43 9.94 9.92 20.80
C ASN A 43 9.68 8.97 19.61
N VAL A 44 10.73 8.72 18.85
CA VAL A 44 10.70 7.88 17.64
C VAL A 44 10.22 6.46 17.95
N ASP A 45 10.78 5.82 18.98
CA ASP A 45 10.45 4.43 19.35
C ASP A 45 8.96 4.28 19.65
N LYS A 46 8.38 5.23 20.41
CA LYS A 46 6.94 5.23 20.71
C LYS A 46 6.07 5.48 19.49
N ARG A 47 6.51 6.32 18.54
CA ARG A 47 5.81 6.50 17.24
C ARG A 47 5.80 5.18 16.45
N VAL A 48 6.95 4.50 16.40
CA VAL A 48 7.10 3.19 15.74
C VAL A 48 6.22 2.14 16.43
N GLU A 49 6.20 2.07 17.76
CA GLU A 49 5.32 1.17 18.50
C GLU A 49 3.84 1.44 18.21
N SER A 50 3.45 2.72 18.17
CA SER A 50 2.08 3.14 17.94
C SER A 50 1.60 2.79 16.52
N ILE A 51 2.41 3.02 15.49
CA ILE A 51 2.04 2.64 14.12
C ILE A 51 1.95 1.11 13.97
N LEU A 52 2.87 0.36 14.57
CA LEU A 52 2.83 -1.10 14.55
C LEU A 52 1.63 -1.65 15.32
N SER A 53 1.17 -0.96 16.36
CA SER A 53 -0.07 -1.31 17.07
C SER A 53 -1.29 -1.17 16.16
N ILE A 54 -1.37 -0.08 15.36
CA ILE A 54 -2.44 0.10 14.37
C ILE A 54 -2.44 -1.07 13.37
N TRP A 55 -1.28 -1.41 12.81
CA TRP A 55 -1.18 -2.54 11.89
C TRP A 55 -1.60 -3.87 12.54
N LYS A 56 -1.13 -4.17 13.74
CA LYS A 56 -1.48 -5.41 14.48
C LYS A 56 -2.98 -5.51 14.79
N GLU A 57 -3.59 -4.40 15.18
CA GLU A 57 -5.02 -4.37 15.52
C GLU A 57 -5.91 -4.56 14.28
N GLN A 58 -5.52 -3.98 13.15
CA GLN A 58 -6.37 -3.94 11.96
C GLN A 58 -6.13 -5.09 10.98
N VAL A 59 -4.88 -5.56 10.85
CA VAL A 59 -4.44 -6.56 9.85
C VAL A 59 -3.36 -7.50 10.39
N GLY A 60 -3.39 -7.77 11.70
CA GLY A 60 -2.35 -8.56 12.38
C GLY A 60 -2.25 -10.02 11.92
N VAL A 61 -3.32 -10.58 11.36
CA VAL A 61 -3.34 -11.94 10.79
C VAL A 61 -2.86 -11.90 9.35
N GLU A 62 -3.43 -10.98 8.57
CA GLU A 62 -3.25 -10.84 7.13
C GLU A 62 -1.83 -10.41 6.75
N LEU A 63 -1.20 -9.52 7.52
CA LEU A 63 0.12 -8.94 7.22
C LEU A 63 1.15 -9.28 8.30
N ARG A 64 1.07 -10.49 8.85
CA ARG A 64 1.90 -10.93 9.99
C ARG A 64 3.40 -10.87 9.68
N ASN A 65 3.82 -11.30 8.51
CA ASN A 65 5.23 -11.33 8.14
C ASN A 65 5.76 -9.90 7.93
N THR A 66 4.99 -9.05 7.26
CA THR A 66 5.26 -7.62 7.07
C THR A 66 5.42 -6.92 8.41
N ILE A 67 4.48 -7.11 9.34
CA ILE A 67 4.53 -6.53 10.69
C ILE A 67 5.75 -7.04 11.46
N THR A 68 6.05 -8.34 11.35
CA THR A 68 7.22 -8.95 11.98
C THR A 68 8.52 -8.33 11.46
N TYR A 69 8.64 -8.14 10.15
CA TYR A 69 9.78 -7.47 9.55
C TYR A 69 9.89 -6.02 10.04
N LEU A 70 8.82 -5.23 9.90
CA LEU A 70 8.81 -3.83 10.35
C LEU A 70 9.17 -3.70 11.83
N SER A 71 8.71 -4.61 12.70
CA SER A 71 9.06 -4.56 14.13
C SER A 71 10.56 -4.70 14.45
N ARG A 72 11.36 -5.18 13.51
CA ARG A 72 12.81 -5.34 13.65
C ARG A 72 13.60 -4.27 12.90
N HIS A 73 13.02 -3.72 11.83
CA HIS A 73 13.72 -2.93 10.82
C HIS A 73 13.19 -1.51 10.64
N LEU A 74 12.03 -1.17 11.21
CA LEU A 74 11.45 0.17 11.11
C LEU A 74 12.16 1.12 12.08
N GLU A 75 12.95 2.03 11.53
CA GLU A 75 13.74 2.99 12.32
C GLU A 75 12.93 4.25 12.65
N GLU A 76 12.01 4.65 11.77
CA GLU A 76 11.32 5.93 11.88
C GLU A 76 10.04 5.94 11.05
N VAL A 77 8.99 6.60 11.56
CA VAL A 77 7.83 7.03 10.78
C VAL A 77 7.65 8.54 10.89
N GLU A 78 7.43 9.19 9.76
CA GLU A 78 7.29 10.64 9.64
C GLU A 78 6.02 10.99 8.86
N LEU A 79 5.31 12.02 9.29
CA LEU A 79 4.21 12.57 8.51
C LEU A 79 4.77 13.38 7.35
N MET A 80 4.33 13.08 6.14
CA MET A 80 4.71 13.79 4.94
C MET A 80 3.50 14.54 4.35
N ASN A 81 3.75 15.73 3.82
CA ASN A 81 2.81 16.44 2.95
C ASN A 81 3.39 16.55 1.54
N THR A 82 2.59 16.19 0.54
CA THR A 82 2.89 16.46 -0.86
C THR A 82 1.67 17.13 -1.50
N ASN A 83 1.79 18.40 -1.89
CA ASN A 83 0.73 19.16 -2.54
C ASN A 83 -0.61 19.15 -1.78
N GLY A 84 -0.56 19.21 -0.44
CA GLY A 84 -1.77 19.21 0.39
C GLY A 84 -2.31 17.82 0.76
N ARG A 85 -1.76 16.74 0.18
CA ARG A 85 -2.09 15.35 0.57
C ARG A 85 -1.11 14.85 1.62
N TYR A 86 -1.63 14.16 2.63
CA TYR A 86 -0.84 13.63 3.73
C TYR A 86 -0.58 12.14 3.53
N SER A 87 0.59 11.67 3.96
CA SER A 87 0.94 10.26 4.00
C SER A 87 1.98 10.01 5.09
N ILE A 88 2.16 8.75 5.49
CA ILE A 88 3.22 8.35 6.41
C ILE A 88 4.39 7.84 5.58
N LEU A 89 5.57 8.41 5.81
CA LEU A 89 6.83 7.90 5.30
C LEU A 89 7.43 6.92 6.32
N TYR A 90 7.72 5.71 5.87
CA TYR A 90 8.40 4.67 6.63
C TYR A 90 9.88 4.65 6.24
N THR A 91 10.78 4.82 7.21
CA THR A 91 12.22 4.62 7.02
C THR A 91 12.59 3.24 7.54
N ILE A 92 12.87 2.31 6.62
CA ILE A 92 13.16 0.91 6.94
C ILE A 92 14.64 0.67 6.70
N LYS A 93 15.34 0.09 7.68
CA LYS A 93 16.74 -0.31 7.57
C LYS A 93 16.84 -1.81 7.42
N THR A 94 17.28 -2.25 6.24
CA THR A 94 17.40 -3.66 5.89
C THR A 94 18.58 -4.32 6.63
N ASP A 95 18.64 -5.65 6.59
CA ASP A 95 19.75 -6.42 7.19
C ASP A 95 21.12 -6.09 6.61
N ASN A 96 21.19 -5.66 5.35
CA ASN A 96 22.43 -5.25 4.70
C ASN A 96 22.85 -3.79 5.06
N GLY A 97 22.01 -3.07 5.81
CA GLY A 97 22.23 -1.70 6.25
C GLY A 97 21.72 -0.62 5.29
N GLU A 98 21.07 -0.99 4.19
CA GLU A 98 20.43 -0.05 3.27
C GLU A 98 19.16 0.56 3.85
N ILE A 99 18.81 1.75 3.37
CA ILE A 99 17.61 2.48 3.80
C ILE A 99 16.59 2.48 2.67
N LEU A 100 15.44 1.87 2.95
CA LEU A 100 14.27 1.89 2.10
C LEU A 100 13.26 2.91 2.61
N TYR A 101 12.55 3.54 1.68
CA TYR A 101 11.44 4.43 1.96
C TYR A 101 10.16 3.83 1.41
N TYR A 102 9.22 3.52 2.31
CA TYR A 102 7.86 3.12 1.94
C TYR A 102 6.88 4.22 2.32
N GLU A 103 5.77 4.32 1.60
CA GLU A 103 4.75 5.32 1.85
C GLU A 103 3.40 4.68 2.07
N GLY A 104 2.78 5.01 3.22
CA GLY A 104 1.40 4.68 3.54
C GLY A 104 0.49 5.89 3.32
N GLY A 105 -0.42 5.82 2.36
CA GLY A 105 -1.34 6.93 2.06
C GLY A 105 -2.38 7.16 3.14
N ASN A 106 -2.99 8.35 3.15
CA ASN A 106 -4.01 8.74 4.12
C ASN A 106 -5.35 8.02 3.87
N PRO A 107 -5.88 7.22 4.82
CA PRO A 107 -7.18 6.55 4.69
C PRO A 107 -8.39 7.47 4.51
N LYS A 108 -8.26 8.75 4.86
CA LYS A 108 -9.31 9.76 4.69
C LYS A 108 -9.29 10.45 3.33
N ASP A 109 -8.25 10.24 2.53
CA ASP A 109 -8.20 10.85 1.21
C ASP A 109 -9.35 10.29 0.36
N GLU A 110 -10.08 11.20 -0.28
CA GLU A 110 -10.90 10.84 -1.43
C GLU A 110 -9.97 10.36 -2.55
N PHE A 111 -10.42 9.34 -3.28
CA PHE A 111 -9.74 8.85 -4.46
C PHE A 111 -10.65 9.07 -5.68
N ASN A 112 -10.04 9.11 -6.86
CA ASN A 112 -10.75 9.23 -8.13
C ASN A 112 -10.44 7.99 -8.96
N ASN A 113 -11.36 7.02 -8.93
CA ASN A 113 -11.29 5.80 -9.72
C ASN A 113 -12.72 5.32 -9.96
N GLU A 114 -13.33 5.77 -11.05
CA GLU A 114 -14.77 5.67 -11.29
C GLU A 114 -15.29 4.22 -11.21
N GLU A 115 -14.59 3.26 -11.83
CA GLU A 115 -15.01 1.86 -11.85
C GLU A 115 -14.83 1.18 -10.49
N LEU A 116 -13.77 1.52 -9.76
CA LEU A 116 -13.58 1.04 -8.40
C LEU A 116 -14.61 1.64 -7.44
N GLU A 117 -14.94 2.93 -7.57
CA GLU A 117 -15.96 3.60 -6.75
C GLU A 117 -17.33 2.92 -6.89
N LYS A 118 -17.76 2.62 -8.13
CA LYS A 118 -19.00 1.89 -8.41
C LYS A 118 -19.02 0.48 -7.82
N SER A 119 -17.85 -0.13 -7.67
CA SER A 119 -17.70 -1.52 -7.23
C SER A 119 -17.16 -1.67 -5.82
N TRP A 120 -16.92 -0.58 -5.10
CA TRP A 120 -16.19 -0.60 -3.83
C TRP A 120 -16.84 -1.50 -2.80
N ASP A 121 -18.17 -1.41 -2.66
CA ASP A 121 -18.94 -2.24 -1.72
C ASP A 121 -18.98 -3.73 -2.09
N LYS A 122 -18.48 -4.12 -3.27
CA LYS A 122 -18.32 -5.52 -3.70
C LYS A 122 -16.92 -6.09 -3.43
N ILE A 123 -15.90 -5.25 -3.28
CA ILE A 123 -14.53 -5.69 -2.94
C ILE A 123 -14.52 -6.40 -1.57
N PRO A 124 -13.69 -7.43 -1.35
CA PRO A 124 -13.61 -8.08 -0.04
C PRO A 124 -13.43 -7.10 1.13
N SER A 125 -14.17 -7.35 2.22
CA SER A 125 -14.22 -6.42 3.34
C SER A 125 -12.88 -6.26 4.04
N THR A 126 -12.04 -7.29 4.06
CA THR A 126 -10.69 -7.25 4.64
C THR A 126 -9.81 -6.24 3.89
N ILE A 127 -9.83 -6.28 2.56
CA ILE A 127 -9.13 -5.32 1.69
C ILE A 127 -9.64 -3.90 1.96
N ARG A 128 -10.96 -3.71 1.93
CA ARG A 128 -11.53 -2.39 2.26
C ARG A 128 -11.14 -1.90 3.66
N ASN A 129 -11.06 -2.80 4.64
CA ASN A 129 -10.69 -2.45 6.00
C ASN A 129 -9.29 -1.86 6.03
N PHE A 130 -8.31 -2.53 5.41
CA PHE A 130 -6.94 -2.00 5.29
C PHE A 130 -6.93 -0.57 4.73
N TYR A 131 -7.63 -0.34 3.60
CA TYR A 131 -7.67 0.98 2.96
C TYR A 131 -8.37 2.07 3.78
N ARG A 132 -9.31 1.69 4.65
CA ARG A 132 -10.08 2.62 5.50
C ARG A 132 -9.45 2.87 6.86
N THR A 133 -8.63 1.94 7.37
CA THR A 133 -8.15 2.00 8.76
C THR A 133 -6.64 2.04 8.90
N VAL A 134 -5.90 1.48 7.94
CA VAL A 134 -4.42 1.43 7.97
C VAL A 134 -3.85 2.49 7.04
N HIS A 135 -3.96 2.29 5.72
CA HIS A 135 -3.45 3.23 4.71
C HIS A 135 -4.21 3.18 3.39
N ASN A 136 -4.33 4.33 2.72
CA ASN A 136 -4.61 4.36 1.28
C ASN A 136 -3.37 3.94 0.47
N GLY A 137 -3.14 2.62 0.40
CA GLY A 137 -1.95 2.02 -0.20
C GLY A 137 -0.73 2.01 0.72
N PHE A 138 0.19 1.09 0.50
CA PHE A 138 1.49 0.99 1.17
C PHE A 138 2.51 0.41 0.19
N TYR A 139 3.44 1.24 -0.30
CA TYR A 139 4.30 0.91 -1.44
C TYR A 139 5.70 1.52 -1.34
N PHE A 140 6.64 0.99 -2.12
CA PHE A 140 7.99 1.53 -2.22
C PHE A 140 7.96 2.92 -2.87
N TYR A 141 8.44 3.92 -2.13
CA TYR A 141 8.27 5.34 -2.45
C TYR A 141 8.74 5.74 -3.85
N ALA A 142 9.90 5.22 -4.25
CA ALA A 142 10.58 5.62 -5.49
C ALA A 142 9.87 5.14 -6.76
N SER A 143 9.32 3.92 -6.74
CA SER A 143 8.69 3.30 -7.91
C SER A 143 7.16 3.27 -7.86
N GLN A 144 6.57 3.52 -6.68
CA GLN A 144 5.14 3.29 -6.42
C GLN A 144 4.72 1.83 -6.69
N SER A 145 5.60 0.89 -6.36
CA SER A 145 5.42 -0.55 -6.54
C SER A 145 5.88 -1.33 -5.32
N MET A 146 5.99 -2.66 -5.43
CA MET A 146 6.31 -3.58 -4.33
C MET A 146 5.37 -3.40 -3.14
N GLY A 147 4.09 -3.18 -3.43
CA GLY A 147 3.12 -2.89 -2.39
C GLY A 147 1.70 -2.71 -2.91
N LEU A 148 0.81 -2.46 -1.95
CA LEU A 148 -0.56 -2.04 -2.21
C LEU A 148 -0.55 -0.62 -2.75
N VAL A 149 -1.14 -0.40 -3.92
CA VAL A 149 -1.15 0.94 -4.55
C VAL A 149 -2.27 1.80 -3.96
N PRO A 150 -2.18 3.14 -4.02
CA PRO A 150 -3.31 4.01 -3.69
C PRO A 150 -4.56 3.63 -4.52
N LEU A 151 -5.76 3.84 -3.97
CA LEU A 151 -7.04 3.50 -4.63
C LEU A 151 -7.19 4.16 -6.00
N GLU A 152 -6.70 5.39 -6.17
CA GLU A 152 -6.65 6.09 -7.46
C GLU A 152 -5.78 5.40 -8.53
N ASN A 153 -4.87 4.52 -8.10
CA ASN A 153 -3.90 3.82 -8.95
C ASN A 153 -4.20 2.31 -9.08
N VAL A 154 -5.25 1.82 -8.41
CA VAL A 154 -5.75 0.46 -8.56
C VAL A 154 -6.15 0.25 -10.02
N THR A 155 -5.62 -0.81 -10.62
CA THR A 155 -5.76 -1.05 -12.07
C THR A 155 -7.06 -1.77 -12.35
N PHE A 156 -7.95 -1.16 -13.14
CA PHE A 156 -9.12 -1.85 -13.65
C PHE A 156 -8.73 -2.65 -14.89
N PHE A 157 -8.96 -3.96 -14.88
CA PHE A 157 -8.37 -4.82 -15.90
C PHE A 157 -9.00 -4.67 -17.28
N ASP A 158 -10.25 -4.20 -17.38
CA ASP A 158 -10.92 -3.99 -18.67
C ASP A 158 -10.47 -2.69 -19.39
N ASP A 159 -9.70 -1.82 -18.72
CA ASP A 159 -9.14 -0.61 -19.34
C ASP A 159 -7.92 -0.89 -20.23
N ASP A 160 -7.25 -2.04 -20.03
CA ASP A 160 -6.00 -2.39 -20.68
C ASP A 160 -6.16 -3.59 -21.63
N GLU A 161 -5.48 -3.55 -22.77
CA GLU A 161 -5.33 -4.71 -23.66
C GLU A 161 -4.19 -5.61 -23.17
N TRP A 162 -4.53 -6.79 -22.65
CA TRP A 162 -3.55 -7.73 -22.13
C TRP A 162 -3.11 -8.74 -23.18
N GLY A 163 -1.94 -8.51 -23.80
CA GLY A 163 -1.40 -9.41 -24.84
C GLY A 163 -1.26 -10.87 -24.40
N ILE A 164 -1.01 -11.13 -23.10
CA ILE A 164 -0.90 -12.49 -22.56
C ILE A 164 -2.18 -13.32 -22.73
N ILE A 165 -3.36 -12.69 -22.88
CA ILE A 165 -4.65 -13.40 -23.01
C ILE A 165 -4.69 -14.26 -24.27
N GLU A 166 -4.08 -13.80 -25.37
CA GLU A 166 -4.02 -14.56 -26.63
C GLU A 166 -3.04 -15.75 -26.57
N GLU A 167 -2.14 -15.74 -25.58
CA GLU A 167 -1.06 -16.71 -25.41
C GLU A 167 -1.36 -17.74 -24.31
N LEU A 168 -2.54 -17.68 -23.68
CA LEU A 168 -2.89 -18.60 -22.59
C LEU A 168 -3.06 -20.04 -23.11
N GLU A 169 -2.46 -20.99 -22.38
CA GLU A 169 -2.66 -22.42 -22.53
C GLU A 169 -4.05 -22.84 -22.03
N GLU A 170 -4.52 -22.22 -20.94
CA GLU A 170 -5.83 -22.48 -20.32
C GLU A 170 -6.75 -21.25 -20.42
N PRO A 171 -8.09 -21.45 -20.52
CA PRO A 171 -9.02 -20.32 -20.58
C PRO A 171 -8.91 -19.40 -19.36
N LEU A 172 -9.11 -18.11 -19.59
CA LEU A 172 -9.16 -17.08 -18.54
C LEU A 172 -10.21 -17.45 -17.47
N GLN A 173 -9.81 -17.44 -16.20
CA GLN A 173 -10.66 -17.83 -15.07
C GLN A 173 -11.23 -16.64 -14.27
N ILE A 174 -11.06 -15.42 -14.78
CA ILE A 174 -11.54 -14.17 -14.20
C ILE A 174 -12.33 -13.37 -15.23
N ASP A 175 -13.21 -12.49 -14.75
CA ASP A 175 -13.90 -11.49 -15.57
C ASP A 175 -13.17 -10.14 -15.45
N LEU A 176 -12.59 -9.64 -16.54
CA LEU A 176 -11.81 -8.39 -16.54
C LEU A 176 -12.66 -7.19 -16.11
N GLN A 177 -13.96 -7.19 -16.44
CA GLN A 177 -14.92 -6.14 -16.05
C GLN A 177 -15.21 -6.10 -14.55
N THR A 178 -14.79 -7.13 -13.82
CA THR A 178 -14.94 -7.20 -12.36
C THR A 178 -13.62 -7.37 -11.64
N THR A 179 -12.49 -7.25 -12.35
CA THR A 179 -11.15 -7.46 -11.82
C THR A 179 -10.40 -6.16 -11.59
N PHE A 180 -9.84 -6.02 -10.39
CA PHE A 180 -9.03 -4.88 -9.96
C PHE A 180 -7.67 -5.32 -9.40
N GLY A 181 -6.58 -4.75 -9.91
CA GLY A 181 -5.20 -4.96 -9.44
C GLY A 181 -4.82 -4.01 -8.31
N PHE A 182 -4.78 -4.51 -7.07
CA PHE A 182 -4.51 -3.72 -5.86
C PHE A 182 -3.03 -3.68 -5.47
N PHE A 183 -2.22 -4.62 -5.95
CA PHE A 183 -0.78 -4.67 -5.71
C PHE A 183 -0.04 -4.60 -7.05
N LYS A 184 1.10 -3.91 -7.09
CA LYS A 184 2.01 -3.90 -8.25
C LYS A 184 3.42 -4.29 -7.84
N SER A 185 4.06 -5.23 -8.54
CA SER A 185 5.48 -5.57 -8.30
C SER A 185 6.45 -4.55 -8.92
N GLY A 186 6.01 -3.79 -9.94
CA GLY A 186 6.87 -2.87 -10.70
C GLY A 186 7.55 -3.51 -11.90
N MET A 187 7.44 -4.84 -12.05
CA MET A 187 7.91 -5.60 -13.23
C MET A 187 6.75 -6.29 -13.95
N GLY A 188 5.59 -5.63 -14.00
CA GLY A 188 4.41 -6.12 -14.73
C GLY A 188 3.66 -7.27 -14.04
N GLY A 189 3.84 -7.45 -12.72
CA GLY A 189 3.07 -8.40 -11.90
C GLY A 189 2.06 -7.68 -10.99
N TYR A 190 0.89 -8.29 -10.81
CA TYR A 190 -0.23 -7.76 -10.03
C TYR A 190 -0.83 -8.81 -9.11
N VAL A 191 -1.33 -8.39 -7.95
CA VAL A 191 -2.29 -9.18 -7.16
C VAL A 191 -3.66 -8.55 -7.41
N ALA A 192 -4.53 -9.30 -8.08
CA ALA A 192 -5.80 -8.81 -8.58
C ALA A 192 -6.99 -9.56 -7.97
N VAL A 193 -8.11 -8.86 -7.81
CA VAL A 193 -9.33 -9.39 -7.23
C VAL A 193 -10.46 -9.24 -8.23
N ASP A 194 -11.02 -10.36 -8.65
CA ASP A 194 -12.31 -10.43 -9.33
C ASP A 194 -13.42 -10.48 -8.27
N TYR A 195 -14.17 -9.39 -8.09
CA TYR A 195 -15.18 -9.33 -7.03
C TYR A 195 -16.36 -10.29 -7.23
N LYS A 196 -16.54 -10.88 -8.42
CA LYS A 196 -17.53 -11.96 -8.64
C LYS A 196 -17.01 -13.33 -8.18
N ASN A 197 -15.70 -13.47 -8.03
CA ASN A 197 -15.01 -14.70 -7.63
C ASN A 197 -14.06 -14.45 -6.44
N SER A 198 -14.45 -13.61 -5.47
CA SER A 198 -13.58 -13.18 -4.37
C SER A 198 -13.93 -13.80 -3.01
N ASN A 199 -14.61 -14.95 -2.99
CA ASN A 199 -14.92 -15.65 -1.74
C ASN A 199 -13.63 -16.02 -0.99
N ASN A 200 -13.59 -15.81 0.33
CA ASN A 200 -12.42 -16.07 1.18
C ASN A 200 -11.14 -15.36 0.71
N ASP A 201 -11.26 -14.09 0.29
CA ASP A 201 -10.15 -13.26 -0.19
C ASP A 201 -9.40 -13.90 -1.38
N ASN A 202 -10.14 -14.59 -2.25
CA ASN A 202 -9.59 -15.17 -3.46
C ASN A 202 -9.03 -14.08 -4.40
N ALA A 203 -7.86 -14.36 -4.97
CA ALA A 203 -7.11 -13.47 -5.83
C ALA A 203 -6.48 -14.22 -7.01
N THR A 204 -6.12 -13.43 -8.01
CA THR A 204 -5.31 -13.85 -9.16
C THR A 204 -3.98 -13.16 -9.11
N LEU A 205 -2.92 -13.95 -9.17
CA LEU A 205 -1.58 -13.46 -9.41
C LEU A 205 -1.40 -13.33 -10.92
N TRP A 206 -1.42 -12.09 -11.39
CA TRP A 206 -1.42 -11.77 -12.81
C TRP A 206 -0.05 -11.29 -13.25
N TRP A 207 0.41 -11.71 -14.43
CA TRP A 207 1.60 -11.19 -15.06
C TRP A 207 1.34 -10.86 -16.51
N THR A 208 1.99 -9.80 -16.99
CA THR A 208 1.88 -9.33 -18.37
C THR A 208 2.49 -10.26 -19.42
N ASN A 209 3.29 -11.25 -19.00
CA ASN A 209 4.14 -12.05 -19.90
C ASN A 209 4.20 -13.55 -19.58
N LYS A 210 3.30 -14.05 -18.71
CA LYS A 210 3.20 -15.48 -18.40
C LYS A 210 1.83 -15.80 -17.81
N GLU A 211 1.51 -17.09 -17.82
CA GLU A 211 0.28 -17.66 -17.23
C GLU A 211 -0.05 -17.10 -15.84
N PRO A 212 -1.28 -16.58 -15.64
CA PRO A 212 -1.77 -16.19 -14.33
C PRO A 212 -1.90 -17.38 -13.39
N ARG A 213 -1.75 -17.14 -12.09
CA ARG A 213 -2.12 -18.12 -11.05
C ARG A 213 -3.40 -17.70 -10.37
N TYR A 214 -4.42 -18.53 -10.53
CA TYR A 214 -5.74 -18.36 -9.93
C TYR A 214 -5.84 -19.06 -8.58
N ASN A 215 -6.94 -18.82 -7.86
CA ASN A 215 -7.27 -19.51 -6.61
C ASN A 215 -6.24 -19.29 -5.49
N MET A 216 -5.61 -18.11 -5.49
CA MET A 216 -4.63 -17.70 -4.49
C MET A 216 -5.34 -16.92 -3.38
N ASN A 217 -4.81 -16.93 -2.16
CA ASN A 217 -5.27 -16.01 -1.13
C ASN A 217 -4.60 -14.63 -1.31
N PHE A 218 -5.40 -13.56 -1.32
CA PHE A 218 -4.91 -12.20 -1.52
C PHE A 218 -3.84 -11.80 -0.49
N TRP A 219 -4.12 -12.02 0.79
CA TRP A 219 -3.27 -11.55 1.88
C TRP A 219 -1.99 -12.36 2.01
N ASP A 220 -2.04 -13.68 1.79
CA ASP A 220 -0.83 -14.52 1.78
C ASP A 220 0.20 -13.98 0.78
N ILE A 221 -0.25 -13.62 -0.44
CA ILE A 221 0.63 -13.09 -1.48
C ILE A 221 1.10 -11.67 -1.18
N VAL A 222 0.20 -10.80 -0.73
CA VAL A 222 0.56 -9.42 -0.38
C VAL A 222 1.58 -9.39 0.75
N ASP A 223 1.38 -10.19 1.81
CA ASP A 223 2.28 -10.25 2.96
C ASP A 223 3.67 -10.75 2.56
N GLU A 224 3.74 -11.81 1.74
CA GLU A 224 5.01 -12.32 1.23
C GLU A 224 5.71 -11.32 0.30
N TRP A 225 5.00 -10.70 -0.64
CA TRP A 225 5.61 -9.85 -1.66
C TRP A 225 6.06 -8.49 -1.12
N ILE A 226 5.40 -7.96 -0.10
CA ILE A 226 5.91 -6.79 0.63
C ILE A 226 7.25 -7.12 1.30
N VAL A 227 7.36 -8.27 1.97
CA VAL A 227 8.61 -8.68 2.62
C VAL A 227 9.74 -8.90 1.60
N ILE A 228 9.45 -9.54 0.46
CA ILE A 228 10.41 -9.62 -0.65
C ILE A 228 10.87 -8.22 -1.06
N GLY A 229 9.95 -7.25 -1.11
CA GLY A 229 10.24 -5.84 -1.39
C GLY A 229 11.07 -5.12 -0.33
N PHE A 230 11.21 -5.67 0.87
CA PHE A 230 12.11 -5.15 1.90
C PHE A 230 13.50 -5.77 1.84
N GLU A 231 13.63 -6.95 1.24
CA GLU A 231 14.86 -7.76 1.21
C GLU A 231 15.64 -7.63 -0.12
N VAL A 232 15.19 -6.77 -1.03
CA VAL A 232 15.82 -6.52 -2.34
C VAL A 232 17.14 -5.77 -2.22
#